data_AF-A0A7K1C588-F1
#
_entry.id   AF-A0A7K1C588-F1
#
_cell.length_a   1.000
_cell.length_b   1.000
_cell.length_c   1.000
_cell.angle_alpha   90.00
_cell.angle_beta   90.00
_cell.angle_gamma   90.00
#
_symmetry.space_group_name_H-M   'P 1'
#
loop_
_entity.id
_entity.type
_entity.pdbx_description
1 polymer ?
#
loop_
_entity_poly.entity_id
_entity_poly.type
_entity_poly.pdbx_seq_one_letter_code
_entity_poly.pdbx_strand_id
1 'polypeptide(L)'
;MEIFFDTIAGLPVHPLVIHFAVVLIPLAALGLIVAVLNAAFRRRFAFALVAMIVVSVPLAFVAKESGESLSERVGITERHESLGEIFPLWVATLAVVAIVWYVISRREGLTVLRR
;
A
#
# COMPACT_ATOMS: atom_id res chain seq x y z
N MET A 1 20.66 -4.94 -14.43
CA MET A 1 19.49 -5.48 -13.69
C MET A 1 18.20 -4.77 -14.17
N GLU A 2 18.16 -4.33 -15.43
CA GLU A 2 17.19 -3.35 -15.97
C GLU A 2 15.92 -4.00 -16.56
N ILE A 3 15.97 -5.28 -16.91
CA ILE A 3 14.94 -5.91 -17.75
C ILE A 3 13.65 -6.25 -16.96
N PHE A 4 13.74 -6.43 -15.64
CA PHE A 4 12.60 -6.87 -14.83
C PHE A 4 11.55 -5.77 -14.56
N PHE A 5 11.92 -4.49 -14.58
CA PHE A 5 11.00 -3.37 -14.34
C PHE A 5 10.43 -2.78 -15.62
N ASP A 6 10.96 -3.18 -16.77
CA ASP A 6 10.54 -2.65 -18.06
C ASP A 6 9.30 -3.39 -18.60
N THR A 7 9.45 -4.67 -18.94
CA THR A 7 8.36 -5.47 -19.52
C THR A 7 8.24 -6.88 -18.94
N ILE A 8 7.01 -7.38 -18.86
CA ILE A 8 6.67 -8.79 -18.60
C ILE A 8 5.74 -9.25 -19.71
N ALA A 9 6.08 -10.35 -20.39
CA ALA A 9 5.31 -10.88 -21.54
C ALA A 9 5.05 -9.83 -22.64
N GLY A 10 5.97 -8.88 -22.83
CA GLY A 10 5.85 -7.80 -23.82
C GLY A 10 4.98 -6.61 -23.39
N LEU A 11 4.46 -6.60 -22.16
CA LEU A 11 3.68 -5.50 -21.61
C LEU A 11 4.49 -4.70 -20.58
N PRO A 12 4.37 -3.35 -20.56
CA PRO A 12 5.01 -2.53 -19.53
C PRO A 12 4.59 -2.98 -18.13
N VAL A 13 5.58 -3.17 -17.25
CA VAL A 13 5.33 -3.62 -15.86
C VAL A 13 4.57 -2.57 -15.08
N HIS A 14 4.83 -1.29 -15.37
CA HIS A 14 4.25 -0.19 -14.60
C HIS A 14 2.72 -0.21 -14.56
N PRO A 15 1.97 -0.19 -15.69
CA PRO A 15 0.52 -0.37 -15.68
C PRO A 15 0.07 -1.61 -14.89
N LEU A 16 0.75 -2.75 -15.01
CA LEU A 16 0.33 -3.96 -14.29
C LEU A 16 0.42 -3.74 -12.77
N VAL A 17 1.56 -3.25 -12.28
CA VAL A 17 1.81 -3.08 -10.84
C VAL A 17 1.06 -1.89 -10.26
N ILE A 18 1.00 -0.76 -10.98
CA ILE A 18 0.30 0.43 -10.52
C ILE A 18 -1.20 0.17 -10.37
N HIS A 19 -1.83 -0.63 -11.26
CA HIS A 19 -3.24 -1.00 -11.10
C HIS A 19 -3.50 -1.76 -9.79
N PHE A 20 -2.58 -2.65 -9.37
CA PHE A 20 -2.69 -3.26 -8.04
C PHE A 20 -2.52 -2.22 -6.94
N ALA A 21 -1.53 -1.33 -7.02
CA ALA A 21 -1.27 -0.31 -6.00
C ALA A 21 -2.46 0.67 -5.84
N VAL A 22 -3.00 1.22 -6.94
CA VAL A 22 -4.09 2.19 -6.92
C VAL A 22 -5.43 1.60 -6.49
N VAL A 23 -5.58 0.27 -6.51
CA VAL A 23 -6.77 -0.41 -5.96
C VAL A 23 -6.53 -0.84 -4.52
N LEU A 24 -5.41 -1.51 -4.25
CA LEU A 24 -5.14 -2.13 -2.95
C LEU A 24 -4.94 -1.09 -1.84
N ILE A 25 -4.18 -0.02 -2.11
CA ILE A 25 -3.88 1.01 -1.11
C ILE A 25 -5.15 1.73 -0.68
N PRO A 26 -5.99 2.29 -1.58
CA PRO A 26 -7.20 2.98 -1.16
C PRO A 26 -8.21 2.05 -0.49
N LEU A 27 -8.38 0.82 -1.02
CA LEU A 27 -9.28 -0.16 -0.43
C LEU A 27 -8.88 -0.52 1.01
N ALA A 28 -7.60 -0.79 1.23
CA ALA A 28 -7.09 -1.13 2.55
C ALA A 28 -7.14 0.07 3.52
N ALA A 29 -6.84 1.29 3.05
CA ALA A 29 -6.94 2.50 3.84
C ALA A 29 -8.38 2.81 4.28
N LEU A 30 -9.35 2.72 3.35
CA LEU A 30 -10.77 2.89 3.67
C LEU A 30 -11.27 1.80 4.61
N GLY A 31 -10.89 0.54 4.36
CA GLY A 31 -11.20 -0.55 5.27
C GLY A 31 -10.61 -0.34 6.67
N LEU A 32 -9.39 0.19 6.77
CA LEU A 32 -8.76 0.53 8.05
C LEU A 32 -9.56 1.61 8.78
N ILE A 33 -10.02 2.66 8.09
CA ILE A 33 -10.90 3.69 8.67
C ILE A 33 -12.18 3.05 9.22
N VAL A 34 -12.83 2.18 8.46
CA VAL A 34 -14.02 1.46 8.94
C VAL A 34 -13.70 0.59 10.17
N ALA A 35 -12.53 -0.05 10.19
CA ALA A 35 -12.10 -0.85 11.34
C ALA A 35 -11.77 -0.01 12.58
N VAL A 36 -11.31 1.23 12.43
CA VAL A 36 -11.15 2.18 13.54
C VAL A 36 -12.52 2.52 14.14
N LEU A 37 -13.53 2.76 13.29
CA LEU A 37 -14.85 3.23 13.70
C LEU A 37 -15.78 2.10 14.18
N ASN A 38 -15.62 0.87 13.68
CA ASN A 38 -16.53 -0.25 13.94
C ASN A 38 -15.81 -1.44 14.58
N ALA A 39 -16.08 -1.69 15.86
CA ALA A 39 -15.45 -2.77 16.61
C ALA A 39 -15.77 -4.18 16.07
N ALA A 40 -16.99 -4.41 15.56
CA ALA A 40 -17.36 -5.71 15.00
C ALA A 40 -16.60 -6.00 13.69
N PHE A 41 -16.51 -5.00 12.81
CA PHE A 41 -15.74 -5.07 11.57
C PHE A 41 -14.25 -5.28 11.85
N ARG A 42 -13.70 -4.52 12.80
CA ARG A 42 -12.30 -4.65 13.27
C ARG A 42 -11.94 -6.07 13.68
N ARG A 43 -12.79 -6.73 14.49
CA ARG A 43 -12.54 -8.10 14.95
C ARG A 43 -12.41 -9.10 13.81
N ARG A 44 -13.08 -8.84 12.68
CA ARG A 44 -13.07 -9.72 11.50
C ARG A 44 -11.94 -9.40 10.52
N PHE A 45 -11.69 -8.12 10.24
CA PHE A 45 -10.87 -7.71 9.10
C PHE A 45 -9.55 -7.00 9.44
N ALA A 46 -9.30 -6.63 10.70
CA ALA A 46 -8.14 -5.81 11.04
C ALA A 46 -6.80 -6.42 10.62
N PHE A 47 -6.62 -7.74 10.78
CA PHE A 47 -5.40 -8.41 10.33
C PHE A 47 -5.23 -8.34 8.81
N ALA A 48 -6.29 -8.64 8.05
CA ALA A 48 -6.27 -8.62 6.59
C ALA A 48 -5.95 -7.21 6.06
N LEU A 49 -6.57 -6.18 6.63
CA LEU A 49 -6.34 -4.79 6.24
C LEU A 49 -4.89 -4.34 6.49
N VAL A 50 -4.34 -4.66 7.66
CA VAL A 50 -2.93 -4.35 7.97
C VAL A 50 -2.00 -5.11 7.03
N ALA A 51 -2.27 -6.39 6.76
CA ALA A 51 -1.47 -7.18 5.82
C ALA A 51 -1.52 -6.60 4.39
N MET A 52 -2.69 -6.16 3.92
CA MET A 52 -2.84 -5.50 2.62
C MET A 52 -2.02 -4.20 2.54
N ILE A 53 -2.03 -3.38 3.59
CA ILE A 53 -1.22 -2.15 3.64
C ILE A 53 0.28 -2.49 3.64
N VAL A 54 0.72 -3.50 4.40
CA VAL A 54 2.13 -3.92 4.43
C VAL A 54 2.59 -4.43 3.05
N VAL A 55 1.78 -5.25 2.38
CA VAL A 55 2.06 -5.73 1.01
C VAL A 55 2.05 -4.58 0.00
N SER A 56 1.34 -3.50 0.27
CA SER A 56 1.33 -2.33 -0.62
C SER A 56 2.66 -1.58 -0.67
N VAL A 57 3.52 -1.71 0.35
CA VAL A 57 4.84 -1.06 0.39
C VAL A 57 5.75 -1.53 -0.76
N PRO A 58 6.02 -2.84 -0.93
CA PRO A 58 6.80 -3.30 -2.07
C PRO A 58 6.09 -3.04 -3.41
N LEU A 59 4.76 -3.08 -3.48
CA LEU A 59 4.03 -2.73 -4.71
C LEU A 59 4.25 -1.27 -5.12
N ALA A 60 4.20 -0.34 -4.17
CA ALA A 60 4.47 1.07 -4.43
C ALA A 60 5.91 1.30 -4.90
N PHE A 61 6.88 0.61 -4.30
CA PHE A 61 8.28 0.65 -4.74
C PHE A 61 8.45 0.14 -6.18
N VAL A 62 7.89 -1.04 -6.49
CA VAL A 62 7.97 -1.60 -7.85
C VAL A 62 7.25 -0.70 -8.86
N ALA A 63 6.13 -0.08 -8.48
CA ALA A 63 5.43 0.88 -9.34
C ALA A 63 6.26 2.13 -9.62
N LYS A 64 7.01 2.64 -8.62
CA LYS A 64 7.97 3.75 -8.79
C LYS A 64 9.07 3.38 -9.78
N GLU A 65 9.78 2.27 -9.56
CA GLU A 65 10.90 1.85 -10.41
C GLU A 65 10.46 1.54 -11.86
N SER A 66 9.35 0.81 -12.02
CA SER A 66 8.81 0.54 -13.36
C SER A 66 8.25 1.79 -14.05
N GLY A 67 7.77 2.77 -13.28
CA GLY A 67 7.26 4.04 -13.81
C GLY A 67 8.38 4.93 -14.34
N GLU A 68 9.51 4.95 -13.62
CA GLU A 68 10.75 5.62 -14.04
C GLU A 68 11.28 5.01 -15.35
N SER A 69 11.36 3.68 -15.45
CA SER A 69 11.73 3.02 -16.72
C SER A 69 10.76 3.32 -17.86
N LEU A 70 9.45 3.43 -17.59
CA LEU A 70 8.47 3.74 -18.62
C LEU A 70 8.54 5.21 -19.06
N SER A 71 8.91 6.12 -18.16
CA SER A 71 8.95 7.56 -18.42
C SER A 71 9.90 7.92 -19.56
N GLU A 72 11.01 7.19 -19.70
CA GLU A 72 11.99 7.36 -20.78
C GLU A 72 11.39 7.16 -22.17
N ARG A 73 10.32 6.35 -22.28
CA ARG A 73 9.67 6.02 -23.56
C ARG A 73 8.46 6.90 -23.87
N VAL A 74 7.69 7.29 -22.84
CA VAL A 74 6.39 7.95 -23.03
C VAL A 74 6.37 9.42 -22.60
N GLY A 75 7.37 9.86 -21.83
CA GLY A 75 7.42 11.17 -21.20
C GLY A 75 6.39 11.32 -20.07
N ILE A 76 6.80 11.97 -18.98
CA ILE A 76 5.91 12.33 -17.85
C ILE A 76 6.21 13.75 -17.39
N THR A 77 5.28 14.37 -16.68
CA THR A 77 5.55 15.67 -16.03
C THR A 77 6.45 15.48 -14.82
N GLU A 78 7.38 16.41 -14.57
CA GLU A 78 8.21 16.48 -13.36
C GLU A 78 7.38 16.40 -12.06
N ARG A 79 6.15 16.96 -12.09
CA ARG A 79 5.24 16.87 -10.95
C ARG A 79 4.77 15.44 -10.65
N HIS A 80 4.52 14.64 -11.68
CA HIS A 80 4.09 13.25 -11.51
C HIS A 80 5.26 12.38 -11.02
N GLU A 81 6.44 12.59 -11.58
CA GLU A 81 7.68 11.91 -11.20
C GLU A 81 8.04 12.15 -9.73
N SER A 82 8.10 13.42 -9.31
CA SER A 82 8.40 13.79 -7.91
C SER A 82 7.38 13.24 -6.90
N LEU A 83 6.11 13.12 -7.30
CA LEU A 83 5.09 12.47 -6.48
C LEU A 83 5.28 10.95 -6.41
N GLY A 84 5.60 10.32 -7.54
CA GLY A 84 5.89 8.89 -7.62
C GLY A 84 7.11 8.49 -6.79
N GLU A 85 8.13 9.34 -6.76
CA GLU A 85 9.38 9.12 -6.02
C GLU A 85 9.14 9.04 -4.50
N ILE A 86 8.35 9.96 -3.93
CA ILE A 86 8.06 9.99 -2.49
C ILE A 86 6.91 9.04 -2.08
N PHE A 87 6.12 8.54 -3.03
CA PHE A 87 4.93 7.74 -2.73
C PHE A 87 5.21 6.46 -1.92
N PRO A 88 6.26 5.65 -2.20
CA PRO A 88 6.59 4.48 -1.39
C PRO A 88 6.82 4.82 0.08
N LEU A 89 7.41 5.99 0.38
CA LEU A 89 7.62 6.46 1.74
C LEU A 89 6.29 6.72 2.46
N TRP A 90 5.33 7.36 1.80
CA TRP A 90 3.98 7.57 2.36
C TRP A 90 3.25 6.26 2.64
N VAL A 91 3.36 5.28 1.73
CA VAL A 91 2.77 3.95 1.92
C VAL A 91 3.45 3.22 3.09
N ALA A 92 4.78 3.34 3.24
CA ALA A 92 5.51 2.81 4.38
C ALA A 92 5.09 3.47 5.70
N THR A 93 4.89 4.80 5.73
CA THR A 93 4.35 5.50 6.89
C THR A 93 2.95 4.98 7.25
N LEU A 94 2.07 4.81 6.27
CA LEU A 94 0.74 4.23 6.49
C LEU A 94 0.84 2.81 7.07
N ALA A 95 1.77 1.98 6.57
CA ALA A 95 2.00 0.64 7.10
C ALA A 95 2.44 0.65 8.57
N VAL A 96 3.38 1.53 8.93
CA VAL A 96 3.81 1.70 10.33
C VAL A 96 2.64 2.14 11.21
N VAL A 97 1.88 3.15 10.79
CA VAL A 97 0.70 3.62 11.53
C VAL A 97 -0.34 2.51 11.70
N ALA A 98 -0.63 1.75 10.65
CA ALA A 98 -1.57 0.63 10.69
C ALA A 98 -1.11 -0.49 11.63
N ILE A 99 0.18 -0.83 11.62
CA ILE A 99 0.77 -1.83 12.52
C ILE A 99 0.67 -1.36 13.97
N VAL A 100 1.07 -0.12 14.26
CA VAL A 100 1.02 0.45 15.61
C VAL A 100 -0.41 0.45 16.13
N TRP A 101 -1.35 0.95 15.34
CA TRP A 101 -2.78 0.95 15.68
C TRP A 101 -3.30 -0.47 15.96
N TYR A 102 -2.91 -1.45 15.15
CA TYR A 102 -3.33 -2.83 15.31
C TYR A 102 -2.78 -3.46 16.59
N VAL A 103 -1.51 -3.22 16.92
CA VAL A 103 -0.87 -3.69 18.15
C VAL A 103 -1.54 -3.08 19.37
N ILE A 104 -1.86 -1.78 19.35
CA ILE A 104 -2.57 -1.11 20.45
C ILE A 104 -4.00 -1.65 20.59
N SER A 105 -4.75 -1.72 19.49
CA SER A 105 -6.15 -2.19 19.48
C SER A 105 -6.30 -3.64 19.98
N ARG A 106 -5.29 -4.49 19.78
CA ARG A 106 -5.28 -5.86 20.32
C ARG A 106 -5.13 -5.91 21.83
N ARG A 107 -4.43 -4.94 22.45
CA ARG A 107 -4.20 -4.89 23.90
C ARG A 107 -5.46 -4.48 24.65
N GLU A 108 -6.23 -3.54 24.10
CA GLU A 108 -7.50 -3.07 24.68
C GLU A 108 -8.57 -4.17 24.69
N GLY A 109 -8.63 -5.00 23.64
CA GLY A 109 -9.55 -6.14 23.58
C GLY A 109 -9.31 -7.19 24.66
N LEU A 110 -8.07 -7.32 25.15
CA LEU A 110 -7.71 -8.21 26.27
C LEU A 110 -8.11 -7.63 27.64
N THR A 111 -8.28 -6.31 27.74
CA THR A 111 -8.63 -5.65 29.01
C THR A 111 -10.13 -5.74 29.30
N VAL A 112 -10.97 -5.72 28.26
CA VAL A 112 -12.44 -5.86 28.37
C VAL A 112 -12.88 -7.28 28.72
N LEU A 113 -12.16 -8.32 28.25
CA LEU A 113 -12.46 -9.73 28.55
C LEU A 113 -11.96 -10.21 29.92
N ARG A 114 -11.24 -9.36 30.67
CA ARG A 114 -10.68 -9.69 32.00
C ARG A 114 -11.49 -9.09 33.16
N ARG A 115 -12.60 -8.40 32.88
CA ARG A 115 -13.59 -7.96 33.87
C ARG A 115 -14.86 -8.77 33.72
#